data_AF-A0AAD4ZF35-F1
#
_entry.id   AF-A0AAD4ZF35-F1
#
_cell.length_a   1.000
_cell.length_b   1.000
_cell.length_c   1.000
_cell.angle_alpha   90.00
_cell.angle_beta   90.00
_cell.angle_gamma   90.00
#
_symmetry.space_group_name_H-M   'P 1'
#
loop_
_entity.id
_entity.type
_entity.pdbx_description
1 polymer ?
#
loop_
_entity_poly.entity_id
_entity_poly.type
_entity_poly.pdbx_seq_one_letter_code
_entity_poly.pdbx_strand_id
1 'polypeptide(L)'
;MGKICHLYLNRDNVIFLHNLLNGDGIQSIAQFRKVALFHDYRISSQNEDCIAFAVDVSLLHRALRSSVSICTAFLNISISKLFEPKFHAPA
;
A
#
# COMPACT_ATOMS: atom_id res chain seq x y z
N MET A 1 -4.47 16.72 4.70
CA MET A 1 -4.45 15.25 4.61
C MET A 1 -3.11 14.87 4.03
N GLY A 2 -2.27 14.17 4.78
CA GLY A 2 -0.85 14.01 4.44
C GLY A 2 -0.69 13.41 3.03
N LYS A 3 0.33 13.87 2.31
CA LYS A 3 0.51 13.48 0.90
C LYS A 3 0.86 12.00 0.75
N ILE A 4 1.47 11.41 1.78
CA ILE A 4 2.05 10.06 1.72
C ILE A 4 1.32 9.11 2.67
N CYS A 5 1.01 7.91 2.18
CA CYS A 5 0.54 6.78 2.96
C CYS A 5 1.53 5.62 2.77
N HIS A 6 1.87 4.91 3.83
CA HIS A 6 2.71 3.73 3.74
C HIS A 6 1.79 2.50 3.61
N LEU A 7 2.02 1.70 2.59
CA LEU A 7 1.38 0.40 2.43
C LEU A 7 2.33 -0.68 2.90
N TYR A 8 1.79 -1.59 3.70
CA TYR A 8 2.44 -2.83 4.08
C TYR A 8 1.59 -4.01 3.63
N LEU A 9 2.20 -4.86 2.82
CA LEU A 9 1.58 -6.01 2.18
C LEU A 9 2.23 -7.28 2.70
N ASN A 10 1.43 -8.24 3.15
CA ASN A 10 1.89 -9.59 3.46
C ASN A 10 0.88 -10.62 2.95
N ARG A 11 1.12 -11.91 3.20
CA ARG A 11 0.31 -13.01 2.66
C ARG A 11 -1.17 -12.98 3.08
N ASP A 12 -1.50 -12.30 4.18
CA ASP A 12 -2.83 -12.34 4.79
C ASP A 12 -3.53 -10.97 4.81
N ASN A 13 -2.76 -9.89 4.87
CA ASN A 13 -3.24 -8.56 5.18
C ASN A 13 -2.62 -7.49 4.31
N VAL A 14 -3.39 -6.42 4.12
CA VAL A 14 -2.94 -5.14 3.59
C VAL A 14 -3.20 -4.07 4.62
N ILE A 15 -2.16 -3.30 4.95
CA ILE A 15 -2.19 -2.29 5.99
C ILE A 15 -1.82 -0.94 5.36
N PHE A 16 -2.68 0.05 5.55
CA PHE A 16 -2.43 1.44 5.22
C PHE A 16 -2.06 2.19 6.49
N LEU A 17 -0.88 2.81 6.51
CA LEU A 17 -0.37 3.59 7.62
C LEU A 17 -0.21 5.04 7.18
N HIS A 18 -1.07 5.91 7.69
CA HIS A 18 -1.01 7.33 7.44
C HIS A 18 -0.41 8.05 8.63
N ASN A 19 0.62 8.87 8.36
CA ASN A 19 1.21 9.79 9.33
C ASN A 19 1.86 9.15 10.58
N LEU A 20 2.08 7.82 10.58
CA LEU A 20 2.67 7.09 11.72
C LEU A 20 4.15 7.45 11.94
N LEU A 21 4.90 7.73 10.88
CA LEU A 21 6.36 7.92 10.93
C LEU A 21 6.81 9.38 11.14
N ASN A 22 5.91 10.35 11.01
CA ASN A 22 6.26 11.78 11.07
C ASN A 22 6.10 12.41 12.45
N GLY A 23 5.56 11.69 13.44
CA GLY A 23 5.47 12.14 14.84
C GLY A 23 4.53 13.32 15.12
N ASP A 24 3.99 13.98 14.09
CA ASP A 24 3.13 15.16 14.19
C ASP A 24 1.78 14.92 13.49
N GLY A 25 0.67 15.18 14.18
CA GLY A 25 -0.70 15.05 13.68
C GLY A 25 -1.41 13.71 13.96
N ILE A 26 -2.62 13.55 13.40
CA ILE A 26 -3.45 12.36 13.59
C ILE A 26 -2.85 11.19 12.81
N GLN A 27 -2.67 10.06 13.50
CA GLN A 27 -2.26 8.80 12.91
C GLN A 27 -3.51 7.98 12.54
N SER A 28 -3.49 7.40 11.36
CA SER A 28 -4.57 6.51 10.91
C SER A 28 -4.00 5.20 10.40
N ILE A 29 -4.52 4.09 10.92
CA ILE A 29 -4.16 2.75 10.48
C ILE A 29 -5.44 2.08 9.99
N ALA A 30 -5.41 1.59 8.75
CA ALA A 30 -6.49 0.78 8.20
C ALA A 30 -5.91 -0.59 7.79
N GLN A 31 -6.39 -1.64 8.43
CA GLN A 31 -5.98 -3.02 8.16
C GLN A 31 -7.15 -3.79 7.56
N PHE A 32 -6.86 -4.50 6.47
CA PHE A 32 -7.81 -5.35 5.79
C PHE A 32 -7.21 -6.72 5.57
N ARG A 33 -8.03 -7.76 5.67
CA ARG A 33 -7.66 -9.09 5.15
C ARG A 33 -7.59 -9.01 3.63
N LYS A 34 -6.62 -9.69 3.01
CA LYS A 34 -6.45 -9.66 1.55
C LYS A 34 -7.73 -10.03 0.80
N VAL A 35 -8.49 -11.01 1.31
CA VAL A 35 -9.73 -11.51 0.71
C VAL A 35 -10.87 -10.51 0.72
N ALA A 36 -10.80 -9.48 1.57
CA ALA A 36 -11.78 -8.40 1.60
C ALA A 36 -11.53 -7.34 0.52
N LEU A 37 -10.28 -7.22 0.04
CA LEU A 37 -9.88 -6.20 -0.93
C LEU A 37 -9.64 -6.74 -2.33
N PHE A 38 -9.17 -7.99 -2.46
CA PHE A 38 -8.70 -8.54 -3.72
C PHE A 38 -9.37 -9.89 -4.02
N HIS A 39 -9.79 -10.06 -5.27
CA HIS A 39 -10.26 -11.34 -5.78
C HIS A 39 -9.08 -12.30 -6.04
N ASP A 40 -7.99 -11.77 -6.61
CA ASP A 40 -6.71 -12.48 -6.76
C ASP A 40 -5.60 -11.63 -6.12
N TYR A 41 -4.75 -12.28 -5.33
CA TYR A 41 -3.66 -11.64 -4.59
C TYR A 41 -2.45 -12.56 -4.55
N ARG A 42 -1.37 -12.11 -5.19
CA ARG A 42 -0.09 -12.81 -5.27
C ARG A 42 1.02 -11.84 -4.91
N ILE A 43 1.85 -12.26 -3.96
CA ILE A 43 3.02 -11.51 -3.49
C ILE A 43 4.22 -12.43 -3.53
N SER A 44 5.37 -11.87 -3.90
CA SER A 44 6.66 -12.55 -3.89
C SER A 44 7.71 -11.54 -3.48
N SER A 45 8.40 -11.79 -2.38
CA SER A 45 9.46 -10.92 -1.85
C SER A 45 10.51 -11.74 -1.13
N GLN A 46 11.77 -11.33 -1.24
CA GLN A 46 12.88 -11.94 -0.48
C GLN A 46 12.77 -11.68 1.03
N ASN A 47 11.98 -10.67 1.42
CA ASN A 47 11.69 -10.34 2.81
C ASN A 47 10.42 -11.07 3.29
N GLU A 48 10.44 -12.41 3.32
CA GLU A 48 9.33 -13.24 3.81
C GLU A 48 7.96 -12.94 3.17
N ASP A 49 7.95 -12.63 1.86
CA ASP A 49 6.73 -12.17 1.15
C ASP A 49 6.06 -10.93 1.77
N CYS A 50 6.86 -10.09 2.45
CA CYS A 50 6.44 -8.80 2.95
C CYS A 50 7.00 -7.68 2.06
N ILE A 51 6.15 -6.73 1.71
CA ILE A 51 6.51 -5.57 0.88
C ILE A 51 5.98 -4.31 1.57
N ALA A 52 6.85 -3.31 1.75
CA ALA A 52 6.49 -2.01 2.31
C ALA A 52 6.89 -0.89 1.34
N PHE A 53 5.99 0.05 1.07
CA PHE A 53 6.32 1.23 0.27
C PHE A 53 5.46 2.43 0.63
N ALA A 54 5.95 3.62 0.30
CA ALA A 54 5.20 4.86 0.36
C ALA A 54 4.44 5.10 -0.95
N VAL A 55 3.20 5.56 -0.87
CA VAL A 55 2.39 6.00 -2.01
C VAL A 55 1.87 7.42 -1.78
N ASP A 56 1.82 8.21 -2.84
CA ASP A 56 1.08 9.47 -2.81
C ASP A 56 -0.43 9.16 -2.83
N VAL A 57 -1.14 9.60 -1.79
CA VAL A 57 -2.57 9.33 -1.61
C VAL A 57 -3.41 9.94 -2.73
N SER A 58 -2.99 11.10 -3.25
CA SER A 58 -3.68 11.81 -4.33
C SER A 58 -3.57 11.03 -5.64
N LEU A 59 -2.39 10.46 -5.91
CA LEU A 59 -2.17 9.60 -7.08
C LEU A 59 -2.97 8.31 -6.98
N LEU A 60 -2.95 7.65 -5.81
CA LEU A 60 -3.73 6.44 -5.58
C LEU A 60 -5.23 6.71 -5.76
N HIS A 61 -5.74 7.77 -5.14
CA HIS A 61 -7.16 8.14 -5.24
C HIS A 61 -7.56 8.47 -6.69
N ARG A 62 -6.71 9.18 -7.44
CA ARG A 62 -6.97 9.49 -8.86
C ARG A 62 -7.00 8.22 -9.71
N ALA A 63 -6.07 7.29 -9.50
CA ALA A 63 -6.03 6.02 -10.21
C ALA A 63 -7.28 5.18 -9.92
N LEU A 64 -7.66 5.06 -8.64
CA LEU A 64 -8.88 4.35 -8.22
C LEU A 64 -10.13 4.99 -8.84
N ARG A 65 -10.28 6.32 -8.75
CA ARG A 65 -11.44 7.02 -9.33
C ARG A 65 -11.52 6.83 -10.85
N SER A 66 -10.37 6.89 -11.54
CA SER A 66 -10.31 6.66 -12.98
C SER A 66 -10.74 5.23 -13.34
N SER A 67 -10.35 4.24 -12.53
CA SER A 67 -10.74 2.85 -12.78
C SER A 67 -12.24 2.61 -12.63
N VAL A 68 -12.86 3.18 -11.59
CA VAL A 68 -14.31 3.06 -11.35
C VAL A 68 -15.15 3.73 -12.44
N SER A 69 -14.63 4.83 -13.02
CA SER A 69 -15.32 5.57 -14.08
C SER A 69 -15.33 4.88 -15.45
N ILE A 70 -14.47 3.88 -15.68
CA ILE A 70 -14.26 3.28 -17.01
C ILE A 70 -15.09 2.02 -17.24
N CYS A 71 -15.53 1.33 -16.18
CA CYS A 71 -16.56 0.27 -16.11
C CYS A 71 -16.25 -0.59 -14.88
N THR A 72 -17.27 -1.25 -14.33
CA THR A 72 -17.27 -2.17 -13.18
C THR A 72 -16.46 -3.47 -13.38
N ALA A 73 -15.35 -3.42 -14.11
CA ALA A 73 -14.48 -4.56 -14.36
C ALA A 73 -13.17 -4.37 -13.59
N PHE A 74 -12.89 -5.33 -12.74
CA PHE A 74 -11.69 -5.54 -11.91
C PHE A 74 -10.46 -4.67 -12.24
N LEU A 75 -9.96 -3.93 -11.24
CA LEU A 75 -8.69 -3.22 -11.31
C LEU A 75 -7.53 -4.19 -11.03
N ASN A 76 -6.63 -4.35 -12.00
CA ASN A 76 -5.36 -5.06 -11.79
C ASN A 76 -4.27 -4.05 -11.41
N ILE A 77 -3.65 -4.27 -10.25
CA ILE A 77 -2.49 -3.50 -9.78
C ILE A 77 -1.31 -4.48 -9.68
N SER A 78 -0.26 -4.19 -10.44
CA SER A 78 0.97 -4.98 -10.43
C SER A 78 2.15 -4.11 -10.03
N ILE A 79 2.94 -4.62 -9.09
CA ILE A 79 4.17 -3.98 -8.62
C ILE A 79 5.32 -4.89 -9.03
N SER A 80 6.08 -4.49 -10.05
CA SER A 80 7.09 -5.34 -10.68
C SER A 80 8.52 -5.08 -10.18
N LYS A 81 8.81 -3.90 -9.63
CA LYS A 81 10.10 -3.56 -9.00
C LYS A 81 9.91 -2.54 -7.87
N LEU A 82 10.09 -2.97 -6.62
CA LEU A 82 10.47 -2.04 -5.55
C LEU A 82 11.99 -1.95 -5.53
N PHE A 83 12.53 -0.74 -5.65
CA PHE A 83 13.92 -0.50 -5.30
C PHE A 83 14.00 -0.51 -3.78
N GLU A 84 14.79 -1.39 -3.18
CA GLU A 84 14.99 -1.40 -1.72
C GLU A 84 15.57 -0.05 -1.30
N PRO A 85 14.83 0.81 -0.58
CA PRO A 85 15.48 1.90 0.14
C PRO A 85 16.29 1.22 1.23
N LYS A 86 17.61 1.46 1.27
CA LYS A 86 18.46 1.05 2.38
C LYS A 86 17.92 1.70 3.66
N PHE A 87 17.03 1.03 4.39
CA PHE A 87 16.64 1.42 5.73
C PHE A 87 17.84 1.10 6.64
N HIS A 88 18.70 2.10 6.87
CA HIS A 88 19.60 2.07 8.02
C HIS A 88 18.73 2.24 9.27
N ALA A 89 18.56 1.15 10.03
CA ALA A 89 18.14 1.28 11.41
C ALA A 89 19.24 2.06 12.17
N PRO A 90 18.91 3.12 12.93
CA PRO A 90 19.87 3.71 13.84
C PRO A 90 20.26 2.67 14.89
N ALA A 91 21.58 2.52 15.10
CA ALA A 91 22.18 1.67 16.12
C ALA A 91 21.88 2.13 17.54
#